data_AF-A0A554GQR2-F1
#
_entry.id   AF-A0A554GQR2-F1
#
_cell.length_a   1.000
_cell.length_b   1.000
_cell.length_c   1.000
_cell.angle_alpha   90.00
_cell.angle_beta   90.00
_cell.angle_gamma   90.00
#
_symmetry.space_group_name_H-M   'P 1'
#
loop_
_entity.id
_entity.type
_entity.pdbx_description
1 polymer ?
#
loop_
_entity_poly.entity_id
_entity_poly.type
_entity_poly.pdbx_seq_one_letter_code
_entity_poly.pdbx_strand_id
1 'polypeptide(L)'
;MTLVRAAAPAPRSIAGDTNGDFCVDGVDYNLVLANFGRTVPRGNPDADLNKDKVVNYDDYNLVLSNYGTGPSCTRGVITVSKD
;
A
#
# COMPACT_ATOMS: atom_id res chain seq x y z
N MET A 1 -34.55 23.06 -9.20
CA MET A 1 -34.28 22.14 -8.07
C MET A 1 -33.11 21.27 -8.48
N THR A 2 -31.89 21.66 -8.11
CA THR A 2 -30.66 21.01 -8.55
C THR A 2 -30.33 19.86 -7.60
N LEU A 3 -30.25 18.63 -8.09
CA LEU A 3 -29.71 17.52 -7.30
C LEU A 3 -28.23 17.78 -7.06
N VAL A 4 -27.86 18.09 -5.83
CA VAL A 4 -26.45 18.04 -5.41
C VAL A 4 -26.09 16.56 -5.34
N ARG A 5 -25.29 16.08 -6.31
CA ARG A 5 -24.66 14.77 -6.19
C ARG A 5 -23.61 14.89 -5.09
N ALA A 6 -23.80 14.17 -3.98
CA ALA A 6 -22.73 13.95 -3.03
C ALA A 6 -21.57 13.26 -3.76
N ALA A 7 -20.35 13.80 -3.61
CA ALA A 7 -19.16 13.12 -4.09
C ALA A 7 -19.07 11.75 -3.42
N ALA A 8 -18.78 10.70 -4.20
CA ALA A 8 -18.50 9.38 -3.65
C ALA A 8 -17.35 9.51 -2.63
N PRO A 9 -17.37 8.74 -1.52
CA PRO A 9 -16.25 8.75 -0.58
C PRO A 9 -14.96 8.43 -1.34
N ALA A 10 -13.91 9.21 -1.08
CA ALA A 10 -12.61 8.94 -1.65
C ALA A 10 -12.20 7.49 -1.32
N PRO A 11 -11.53 6.78 -2.24
CA PRO A 11 -11.05 5.43 -1.97
C PRO A 11 -10.20 5.48 -0.68
N ARG A 12 -10.47 4.56 0.26
CA ARG A 12 -9.66 4.46 1.47
C ARG A 12 -8.28 3.99 1.05
N SER A 13 -7.28 4.87 1.16
CA SER A 13 -5.88 4.48 1.05
C SER A 13 -5.56 3.51 2.18
N ILE A 14 -4.95 2.38 1.86
CA ILE A 14 -4.46 1.42 2.84
C ILE A 14 -3.03 1.82 3.15
N ALA A 15 -2.69 2.01 4.43
CA ALA A 15 -1.31 2.30 4.80
C ALA A 15 -0.43 1.10 4.39
N GLY A 16 0.65 1.36 3.65
CA GLY A 16 1.52 0.31 3.10
C GLY A 16 1.16 -0.16 1.70
N ASP A 17 0.02 0.22 1.13
CA ASP A 17 -0.35 -0.08 -0.26
C ASP A 17 0.26 0.98 -1.19
N THR A 18 1.43 0.64 -1.73
CA THR A 18 2.26 1.52 -2.57
C THR A 18 1.92 1.40 -4.04
N ASN A 19 1.27 0.31 -4.48
CA ASN A 19 0.92 0.09 -5.88
C ASN A 19 -0.56 0.38 -6.18
N GLY A 20 -1.38 0.61 -5.16
CA GLY A 20 -2.79 0.97 -5.24
C GLY A 20 -3.72 -0.19 -5.60
N ASP A 21 -3.30 -1.44 -5.43
CA ASP A 21 -4.10 -2.63 -5.78
C ASP A 21 -5.07 -3.08 -4.67
N PHE A 22 -5.06 -2.38 -3.54
CA PHE A 22 -5.82 -2.67 -2.34
C PHE A 22 -5.43 -3.98 -1.63
N CYS A 23 -4.19 -4.42 -1.76
CA CYS A 23 -3.55 -5.41 -0.91
C CYS A 23 -2.13 -5.00 -0.56
N VAL A 24 -1.80 -4.96 0.73
CA VAL A 24 -0.41 -4.76 1.16
C VAL A 24 0.33 -6.09 1.11
N ASP A 25 1.22 -6.27 0.13
CA ASP A 25 1.94 -7.53 -0.06
C ASP A 25 3.42 -7.37 -0.46
N GLY A 26 3.99 -8.42 -1.05
CA GLY A 26 5.38 -8.45 -1.47
C GLY A 26 5.70 -7.44 -2.58
N VAL A 27 4.71 -7.02 -3.37
CA VAL A 27 4.88 -5.98 -4.39
C VAL A 27 5.18 -4.65 -3.72
N ASP A 28 4.46 -4.30 -2.65
CA ASP A 28 4.67 -3.04 -1.93
C ASP A 28 6.01 -3.01 -1.22
N TYR A 29 6.32 -4.11 -0.55
CA TYR A 29 7.60 -4.32 0.09
C TYR A 29 8.76 -4.09 -0.89
N ASN A 30 8.66 -4.67 -2.08
CA ASN A 30 9.71 -4.54 -3.10
C ASN A 30 9.81 -3.12 -3.65
N LEU A 31 8.70 -2.38 -3.75
CA LEU A 31 8.74 -0.98 -4.19
C LEU A 31 9.50 -0.09 -3.20
N VAL A 32 9.25 -0.26 -1.89
CA VAL A 32 10.00 0.45 -0.84
C VAL A 32 11.48 0.09 -0.90
N LEU A 33 11.83 -1.20 -0.98
CA LEU A 33 13.23 -1.62 -1.06
C LEU A 33 13.94 -1.10 -2.31
N ALA A 34 13.27 -1.05 -3.46
CA ALA A 34 13.85 -0.51 -4.70
C ALA A 34 14.17 0.99 -4.61
N ASN A 35 13.54 1.71 -3.67
CA ASN A 35 13.72 3.14 -3.47
C ASN A 35 14.43 3.51 -2.16
N PHE A 36 14.81 2.52 -1.34
CA PHE A 36 15.39 2.75 -0.02
C PHE A 36 16.61 3.69 -0.05
N GLY A 37 16.62 4.68 0.84
CA GLY A 37 17.64 5.72 0.95
C GLY A 37 17.55 6.83 -0.10
N ARG A 38 16.58 6.79 -1.02
CA ARG A 38 16.38 7.87 -2.00
C ARG A 38 15.49 8.96 -1.43
N THR A 39 15.86 10.21 -1.71
CA THR A 39 14.97 11.35 -1.50
C THR A 39 13.98 11.49 -2.64
N VAL A 40 12.76 11.92 -2.33
CA VAL A 40 11.72 12.25 -3.32
C VAL A 40 11.95 13.70 -3.79
N PRO A 41 11.97 13.97 -5.12
CA PRO A 41 11.36 13.20 -6.20
C PRO A 41 12.32 12.29 -6.99
N ARG A 42 13.55 12.07 -6.53
CA ARG A 42 14.49 11.17 -7.24
C ARG A 42 14.10 9.69 -7.04
N GLY A 43 13.62 9.34 -5.85
CA GLY A 43 12.91 8.09 -5.59
C GLY A 43 11.44 8.16 -6.01
N ASN A 44 10.79 7.00 -6.10
CA ASN A 44 9.36 6.91 -6.36
C ASN A 44 8.58 7.52 -5.17
N PRO A 45 7.74 8.56 -5.38
CA PRO A 45 6.90 9.13 -4.32
C PRO A 45 5.92 8.13 -3.70
N ASP A 46 5.53 7.08 -4.41
CA ASP A 46 4.61 6.06 -3.87
C ASP A 46 5.29 5.16 -2.81
N ALA A 47 6.63 5.14 -2.78
CA ALA A 47 7.41 4.44 -1.75
C ALA A 47 7.68 5.31 -0.51
N ASP A 48 7.39 6.62 -0.54
CA ASP A 48 7.47 7.56 0.58
C ASP A 48 6.08 7.66 1.23
N LEU A 49 5.74 6.61 1.98
CA LEU A 49 4.43 6.39 2.57
C LEU A 49 4.13 7.39 3.69
N ASN A 50 5.15 7.80 4.45
CA ASN A 50 4.99 8.80 5.52
C ASN A 50 5.05 10.26 5.00
N LYS A 51 5.45 10.45 3.73
CA LYS A 51 5.55 11.74 3.02
C LYS A 51 6.59 12.69 3.63
N ASP A 52 7.66 12.15 4.20
CA ASP A 52 8.75 12.92 4.78
C ASP A 52 9.86 13.30 3.77
N LYS A 53 9.68 12.88 2.51
CA LYS A 53 10.57 13.09 1.35
C LYS A 53 11.81 12.19 1.32
N VAL A 54 11.87 11.13 2.14
CA VAL A 54 12.96 10.16 2.10
C VAL A 54 12.45 8.75 2.39
N VAL A 55 12.60 7.86 1.40
CA VAL A 55 12.21 6.45 1.56
C VAL A 55 13.18 5.75 2.52
N ASN A 56 12.71 5.36 3.70
CA ASN A 56 13.57 4.80 4.76
C ASN A 56 12.87 3.70 5.59
N TYR A 57 13.39 3.42 6.78
CA TYR A 57 12.85 2.39 7.67
C TYR A 57 11.41 2.67 8.14
N ASP A 58 11.00 3.93 8.20
CA ASP A 58 9.64 4.30 8.57
C ASP A 58 8.64 3.85 7.51
N ASP A 59 8.92 4.05 6.22
CA ASP A 59 8.09 3.54 5.11
C ASP A 59 8.07 2.02 5.05
N TYR A 60 9.24 1.42 5.24
CA TYR A 60 9.38 -0.03 5.32
C TYR A 60 8.50 -0.63 6.44
N ASN A 61 8.52 -0.01 7.62
CA ASN A 61 7.71 -0.45 8.75
C ASN A 61 6.20 -0.23 8.51
N LEU A 62 5.81 0.77 7.72
CA LEU A 62 4.42 0.97 7.32
C LEU A 62 3.90 -0.18 6.45
N VAL A 63 4.71 -0.69 5.52
CA VAL A 63 4.36 -1.90 4.74
C VAL A 63 4.25 -3.11 5.68
N LEU A 64 5.26 -3.37 6.50
CA LEU A 64 5.26 -4.56 7.37
C LEU A 64 4.13 -4.57 8.39
N SER A 65 3.80 -3.41 8.95
CA SER A 65 2.74 -3.29 9.96
C SER A 65 1.34 -3.54 9.38
N ASN A 66 1.19 -3.44 8.05
CA ASN A 66 -0.07 -3.64 7.34
C ASN A 66 -0.04 -4.85 6.39
N TYR A 67 1.02 -5.66 6.42
CA TYR A 67 1.18 -6.77 5.48
C TYR A 67 0.01 -7.76 5.54
N GLY A 68 -0.51 -8.16 4.37
CA GLY A 68 -1.67 -9.02 4.22
C GLY A 68 -3.01 -8.35 4.53
N THR A 69 -3.05 -7.02 4.70
CA THR A 69 -4.30 -6.27 4.87
C THR A 69 -4.77 -5.69 3.55
N GLY A 70 -6.09 -5.68 3.36
CA GLY A 70 -6.74 -5.08 2.20
C GLY A 70 -7.81 -5.98 1.57
N PRO A 71 -8.82 -5.39 0.93
CA PRO A 71 -9.93 -6.13 0.32
C PRO A 71 -9.51 -6.98 -0.88
N SER A 72 -8.43 -6.62 -1.58
CA SER A 72 -7.93 -7.38 -2.72
C SER A 72 -6.93 -8.47 -2.32
N CYS A 73 -6.55 -8.55 -1.04
CA CYS A 73 -5.65 -9.61 -0.60
C CYS A 73 -6.30 -10.96 -0.80
N THR A 74 -5.67 -11.79 -1.63
CA THR A 74 -6.05 -13.20 -1.74
C THR A 74 -5.77 -13.83 -0.38
N ARG A 75 -6.80 -13.97 0.47
CA ARG A 75 -6.73 -14.86 1.62
C ARG A 75 -6.37 -16.21 1.03
N GLY A 76 -5.22 -16.76 1.42
CA GLY A 76 -4.86 -18.12 1.04
C GLY A 76 -6.02 -19.03 1.42
N VAL A 77 -6.86 -19.39 0.44
CA VAL A 77 -7.84 -20.45 0.60
C VAL A 77 -6.99 -21.70 0.63
N ILE A 78 -6.55 -22.07 1.82
CA ILE A 78 -5.98 -23.38 2.07
C ILE A 78 -7.17 -24.34 1.95
N THR A 79 -7.48 -24.79 0.74
CA THR A 79 -8.15 -26.08 0.62
C THR A 79 -7.16 -27.09 1.15
N VAL A 80 -7.25 -27.40 2.45
CA VAL A 80 -6.64 -28.61 3.00
C VAL A 80 -7.42 -29.73 2.32
N SER A 81 -6.91 -30.21 1.19
CA SER A 81 -7.21 -31.57 0.74
C SER A 81 -6.79 -32.46 1.90
N LYS A 82 -7.78 -32.98 2.62
CA LYS A 82 -7.55 -34.15 3.47
C LYS A 82 -7.44 -35.31 2.52
N ASP A 83 -6.24 -35.83 2.37
CA ASP A 83 -5.99 -37.16 1.82
C ASP A 83 -6.48 -38.21 2.83
#